data_AF-A0A183EFY8-F1
#
_entry.id   AF-A0A183EFY8-F1
#
_cell.length_a   1.000
_cell.length_b   1.000
_cell.length_c   1.000
_cell.angle_alpha   90.00
_cell.angle_beta   90.00
_cell.angle_gamma   90.00
#
_symmetry.space_group_name_H-M   'P 1'
#
loop_
_entity.id
_entity.type
_entity.pdbx_description
1 polymer ?
#
loop_
_entity_poly.entity_id
_entity_poly.type
_entity_poly.pdbx_seq_one_letter_code
_entity_poly.pdbx_strand_id
1 'polypeptide(L)'
;MFMTLSWRSIASYFCLLCILINILYFFYPAGIAKYSLLTDKLRSSEPKLLTLLERWIVITSIADHAPNAVLKLLEQPDWLLVVVADKKGPREQWAPHPRLHFLSLEDQMALGYRILQHVPYNSYTRS
;
A
#
# COMPACT_ATOMS: atom_id res chain seq x y z
N MET A 1 53.31 6.94 2.10
CA MET A 1 52.79 7.95 3.05
C MET A 1 51.43 7.47 3.54
N PHE A 2 51.41 6.53 4.49
CA PHE A 2 50.18 5.97 5.06
C PHE A 2 49.80 6.79 6.28
N MET A 3 48.76 7.61 6.16
CA MET A 3 48.18 8.37 7.26
C MET A 3 47.63 7.39 8.30
N THR A 4 48.25 7.36 9.48
CA THR A 4 47.77 6.63 10.64
C THR A 4 46.53 7.32 11.18
N LEU A 5 45.37 6.85 10.74
CA LEU A 5 44.09 7.38 11.20
C LEU A 5 43.96 7.11 12.71
N SER A 6 44.03 8.17 13.51
CA SER A 6 44.05 8.05 14.96
C SER A 6 42.76 7.43 15.49
N TRP A 7 42.85 6.60 16.54
CA TRP A 7 41.68 6.00 17.21
C TRP A 7 40.62 7.02 17.63
N ARG A 8 41.07 8.25 17.95
CA ARG A 8 40.21 9.39 18.30
C ARG A 8 39.34 9.84 17.11
N SER A 9 39.87 9.74 15.89
CA SER A 9 39.13 10.04 14.66
C SER A 9 38.05 8.98 14.40
N ILE A 10 38.37 7.70 14.58
CA ILE A 10 37.43 6.58 14.36
C ILE A 10 36.24 6.66 15.32
N ALA A 11 36.50 6.92 16.60
CA ALA A 11 35.45 7.11 17.61
C ALA A 11 34.55 8.32 17.28
N SER A 12 35.12 9.40 16.76
CA SER A 12 34.37 10.59 16.32
C SER A 12 33.43 10.29 15.15
N TYR A 13 33.91 9.59 14.12
CA TYR A 13 33.08 9.17 12.98
C TYR A 13 31.93 8.25 13.41
N PHE A 14 32.19 7.31 14.31
CA PHE A 14 31.14 6.43 14.83
C PHE A 14 30.08 7.22 15.60
N CYS A 15 30.50 8.20 16.40
CA CYS A 15 29.59 9.07 17.15
C CYS A 15 28.71 9.91 16.21
N LEU A 16 29.30 10.51 15.16
CA LEU A 16 28.55 11.26 14.14
C LEU A 16 27.59 10.36 13.34
N LEU A 17 28.00 9.13 13.01
CA LEU A 17 27.14 8.15 12.34
C LEU A 17 25.95 7.76 13.22
N CYS A 18 26.17 7.51 14.51
CA CYS A 18 25.09 7.23 15.47
C CYS A 18 24.11 8.41 15.57
N ILE A 19 24.61 9.65 15.59
CA ILE A 19 23.76 10.85 15.62
C ILE A 19 22.95 10.97 14.32
N LEU A 20 23.58 10.77 13.15
CA LEU A 20 22.91 10.79 11.86
C LEU A 20 21.80 9.73 11.78
N ILE A 21 22.07 8.51 12.23
CA ILE A 21 21.09 7.42 12.26
C ILE A 21 19.91 7.80 13.17
N ASN A 22 20.16 8.31 14.37
CA ASN A 22 19.09 8.75 15.28
C ASN A 22 18.26 9.90 14.69
N ILE A 23 18.90 10.85 14.00
CA ILE A 23 18.21 11.92 13.28
C ILE A 23 17.32 11.34 12.18
N LEU A 24 17.82 10.41 11.37
CA LEU A 24 17.03 9.75 10.34
C LEU A 24 15.84 8.98 10.92
N TYR A 25 16.03 8.26 12.04
CA TYR A 25 14.95 7.58 12.75
C TYR A 25 13.94 8.55 13.38
N PHE A 26 14.39 9.71 13.85
CA PHE A 26 13.51 10.74 14.43
C PHE A 26 12.65 11.44 13.36
N PHE A 27 13.19 11.64 12.16
CA PHE A 27 12.45 12.22 11.04
C PHE A 27 11.65 11.19 10.23
N TYR A 28 11.96 9.89 10.34
CA TYR A 28 11.21 8.79 9.74
C TYR A 28 9.68 8.83 10.06
N PRO A 29 9.22 9.05 11.31
CA PRO A 29 7.80 9.11 11.62
C PRO A 29 7.11 10.36 11.02
N ALA A 30 7.82 11.46 10.80
CA ALA A 30 7.26 12.66 10.18
C ALA A 30 6.90 12.44 8.70
N GLY A 31 7.70 11.62 7.99
CA GLY A 31 7.37 11.15 6.65
C GLY A 31 6.09 10.31 6.65
N ILE A 32 6.01 9.30 7.52
CA ILE A 32 4.85 8.40 7.65
C ILE A 32 3.56 9.18 8.00
N ALA A 33 3.65 10.16 8.91
CA ALA A 33 2.53 11.01 9.28
C ALA A 33 1.97 11.81 8.09
N LYS A 34 2.84 12.28 7.19
CA LYS A 34 2.42 12.99 5.98
C LYS A 34 1.72 12.08 4.97
N TYR A 35 2.22 10.85 4.78
CA TYR A 35 1.59 9.87 3.89
C TYR A 35 0.24 9.37 4.41
N SER A 36 0.13 9.12 5.73
CA SER A 36 -1.15 8.76 6.37
C SER A 36 -2.19 9.88 6.23
N LEU A 37 -1.81 11.14 6.41
CA LEU A 37 -2.74 12.27 6.21
C LEU A 37 -3.20 12.42 4.75
N LEU A 38 -2.32 12.19 3.77
CA LEU A 38 -2.70 12.22 2.36
C LEU A 38 -3.64 11.07 2.00
N THR A 39 -3.38 9.87 2.54
CA THR A 39 -4.26 8.71 2.33
C THR A 39 -5.60 8.87 3.02
N ASP A 40 -5.66 9.44 4.23
CA ASP A 40 -6.94 9.79 4.89
C ASP A 40 -7.71 10.88 4.14
N LYS A 41 -7.02 11.89 3.61
CA LYS A 41 -7.65 12.93 2.79
C LYS A 41 -8.20 12.36 1.49
N LEU A 42 -7.50 11.41 0.87
CA LEU A 42 -7.99 10.70 -0.30
C LEU A 42 -9.18 9.79 0.07
N ARG A 43 -9.08 9.01 1.16
CA ARG A 43 -10.14 8.14 1.68
C ARG A 43 -11.41 8.89 2.04
N SER A 44 -11.32 10.10 2.61
CA SER A 44 -12.49 10.95 2.86
C SER A 44 -13.15 11.50 1.58
N SER A 45 -12.42 11.57 0.46
CA SER A 45 -12.96 11.95 -0.85
C SER A 45 -13.54 10.78 -1.65
N GLU A 46 -13.18 9.53 -1.32
CA GLU A 46 -13.73 8.31 -1.91
C GLU A 46 -15.27 8.24 -1.88
N PRO A 47 -15.99 8.47 -0.77
CA PRO A 47 -17.46 8.37 -0.76
C PRO A 47 -18.14 9.35 -1.73
N LYS A 48 -17.50 10.51 -1.99
CA LYS A 48 -17.98 11.49 -2.97
C LYS A 48 -17.67 11.08 -4.41
N LEU A 49 -16.61 10.31 -4.63
CA LEU A 49 -16.21 9.81 -5.96
C LEU A 49 -17.00 8.54 -6.33
N LEU A 50 -17.21 7.65 -5.36
CA LEU A 50 -18.02 6.43 -5.45
C LEU A 50 -19.49 6.71 -5.79
N THR A 51 -20.02 7.86 -5.37
CA THR A 51 -21.40 8.26 -5.65
C THR A 51 -21.58 8.90 -7.03
N LEU A 52 -20.49 9.30 -7.69
CA LEU A 52 -20.52 9.87 -9.05
C LEU A 52 -20.27 8.81 -10.14
N LEU A 53 -19.70 7.67 -9.79
CA LEU A 53 -19.35 6.59 -10.71
C LEU A 53 -20.32 5.42 -10.56
N GLU A 54 -21.19 5.24 -11.56
CA GLU A 54 -22.18 4.15 -11.57
C GLU A 54 -21.62 2.80 -12.04
N ARG A 55 -20.38 2.76 -12.57
CA ARG A 55 -19.81 1.57 -13.22
C ARG A 55 -18.58 1.06 -12.48
N TRP A 56 -18.59 -0.25 -12.22
CA TRP A 56 -17.62 -0.91 -11.34
C TRP A 56 -16.99 -2.10 -12.05
N ILE A 57 -15.66 -2.14 -12.08
CA ILE A 57 -14.88 -3.32 -12.51
C ILE A 57 -14.36 -3.98 -11.24
N VAL A 58 -14.80 -5.21 -10.97
CA VAL A 58 -14.37 -5.98 -9.79
C VAL A 58 -13.44 -7.09 -10.23
N ILE A 59 -12.24 -7.14 -9.67
CA ILE A 59 -11.21 -8.14 -10.01
C ILE A 59 -10.70 -8.81 -8.74
N THR A 60 -10.65 -10.13 -8.75
CA THR A 60 -9.95 -10.90 -7.72
C THR A 60 -8.46 -11.06 -8.10
N SER A 61 -7.54 -10.78 -7.18
CA SER A 61 -6.09 -10.90 -7.45
C SER A 61 -5.35 -11.71 -6.37
N ILE A 62 -4.48 -12.63 -6.83
CA ILE A 62 -3.43 -13.27 -6.02
C ILE A 62 -2.06 -12.61 -6.23
N ALA A 63 -1.97 -11.60 -7.08
CA ALA A 63 -0.69 -11.05 -7.50
C ALA A 63 -0.14 -10.10 -6.43
N ASP A 64 1.11 -10.30 -6.04
CA ASP A 64 1.84 -9.45 -5.10
C ASP A 64 2.10 -8.02 -5.64
N HIS A 65 1.78 -7.74 -6.90
CA HIS A 65 1.93 -6.42 -7.52
C HIS A 65 0.85 -6.19 -8.57
N ALA A 66 0.56 -4.92 -8.87
CA ALA A 66 -0.41 -4.54 -9.88
C ALA A 66 0.04 -5.03 -11.28
N PRO A 67 -0.66 -6.00 -11.90
CA PRO A 67 -0.34 -6.40 -13.26
C PRO A 67 -0.62 -5.24 -14.22
N ASN A 68 0.20 -5.08 -15.26
CA ASN A 68 -0.01 -4.06 -16.30
C ASN A 68 -1.43 -4.10 -16.89
N ALA A 69 -2.03 -5.29 -17.00
CA ALA A 69 -3.40 -5.46 -17.46
C ALA A 69 -4.42 -4.76 -16.56
N VAL A 70 -4.21 -4.76 -15.24
CA VAL A 70 -5.10 -4.10 -14.29
C VAL A 70 -4.91 -2.58 -14.31
N LEU A 71 -3.68 -2.12 -14.51
CA LEU A 71 -3.39 -0.69 -14.69
C LEU A 71 -4.05 -0.12 -15.95
N LYS A 72 -4.13 -0.89 -17.04
CA LYS A 72 -4.86 -0.48 -18.26
C LYS A 72 -6.35 -0.25 -18.01
N LEU A 73 -6.96 -0.91 -17.03
CA LEU A 73 -8.37 -0.69 -16.72
C LEU A 73 -8.61 0.67 -16.07
N LEU A 74 -7.58 1.27 -15.47
CA LEU A 74 -7.62 2.65 -15.01
C LEU A 74 -7.65 3.64 -16.18
N GLU A 75 -7.37 3.24 -17.42
CA GLU A 75 -7.51 4.13 -18.59
C GLU A 75 -8.99 4.39 -18.93
N GLN A 76 -9.91 3.58 -18.41
CA GLN A 76 -11.35 3.80 -18.56
C GLN A 76 -11.81 4.85 -17.54
N PRO A 77 -12.18 6.09 -17.95
CA PRO A 77 -12.36 7.21 -17.03
C PRO A 77 -13.60 7.08 -16.13
N ASP A 78 -14.66 6.44 -16.64
CA ASP A 78 -15.96 6.35 -15.97
C ASP A 78 -16.14 5.07 -15.15
N TRP A 79 -15.06 4.32 -14.94
CA TRP A 79 -15.09 3.08 -14.19
C TRP A 79 -14.30 3.21 -12.89
N LEU A 80 -14.92 2.69 -11.84
CA LEU A 80 -14.29 2.44 -10.55
C LEU A 80 -13.72 1.02 -10.56
N LEU A 81 -12.43 0.89 -10.24
CA LEU A 81 -11.75 -0.39 -10.20
C LEU A 81 -11.63 -0.86 -8.76
N VAL A 82 -12.24 -2.01 -8.44
CA VAL A 82 -12.14 -2.66 -7.14
C VAL A 82 -11.33 -3.94 -7.28
N VAL A 83 -10.24 -4.02 -6.54
CA VAL A 83 -9.36 -5.19 -6.50
C VAL A 83 -9.57 -5.90 -5.18
N VAL A 84 -10.18 -7.09 -5.25
CA VAL A 84 -10.43 -7.96 -4.12
C VAL A 84 -9.23 -8.88 -3.93
N ALA A 85 -8.53 -8.71 -2.81
CA ALA A 85 -7.36 -9.53 -2.48
C ALA A 85 -7.77 -10.94 -2.03
N ASP A 86 -7.01 -11.96 -2.42
CA ASP A 86 -7.05 -13.30 -1.82
C ASP A 86 -5.83 -13.51 -0.88
N LYS A 87 -5.64 -14.69 -0.30
CA LYS A 87 -4.58 -15.05 0.67
C LYS A 87 -3.14 -14.69 0.27
N LYS A 88 -2.87 -14.53 -1.03
CA LYS A 88 -1.57 -14.10 -1.57
C LYS A 88 -1.59 -12.66 -2.09
N GLY A 89 -2.57 -11.86 -1.67
CA GLY A 89 -2.61 -10.44 -1.99
C GLY A 89 -1.36 -9.74 -1.46
N PRO A 90 -0.93 -8.65 -2.12
CA PRO A 90 0.25 -7.93 -1.66
C PRO A 90 0.03 -7.45 -0.23
N ARG A 91 1.07 -7.59 0.59
CA ARG A 91 1.13 -6.97 1.92
C ARG A 91 1.18 -5.45 1.85
N GLU A 92 1.41 -4.89 0.67
CA GLU A 92 1.49 -3.46 0.40
C GLU A 92 0.30 -3.00 -0.45
N GLN A 93 -0.31 -1.87 -0.07
CA GLN A 93 -1.32 -1.25 -0.92
C GLN A 93 -0.74 -0.98 -2.30
N TRP A 94 -1.46 -1.40 -3.35
CA TRP A 94 -1.16 -0.96 -4.71
C TRP A 94 -1.12 0.57 -4.74
N ALA A 95 -0.30 1.13 -5.63
CA ALA A 95 -0.04 2.56 -5.69
C ALA A 95 -1.36 3.36 -5.59
N PRO A 96 -1.45 4.33 -4.65
CA PRO A 96 -2.70 5.01 -4.36
C PRO A 96 -3.22 5.72 -5.61
N HIS A 97 -4.38 5.29 -6.10
CA HIS A 97 -5.04 5.88 -7.25
C HIS A 97 -6.51 6.16 -6.89
N PRO A 98 -7.06 7.34 -7.20
CA PRO A 98 -8.37 7.80 -6.69
C PRO A 98 -9.57 6.96 -7.16
N ARG A 99 -9.39 6.14 -8.19
CA ARG A 99 -10.41 5.20 -8.74
C ARG A 99 -10.06 3.73 -8.53
N LEU A 100 -8.99 3.45 -7.79
CA LEU A 100 -8.55 2.10 -7.46
C LEU A 100 -8.81 1.84 -5.98
N HIS A 101 -9.80 1.02 -5.68
CA HIS A 101 -10.05 0.55 -4.33
C HIS A 101 -9.48 -0.85 -4.17
N PHE A 102 -8.45 -0.96 -3.34
CA PHE A 102 -7.92 -2.25 -2.96
C PHE A 102 -8.62 -2.73 -1.70
N LEU A 103 -9.28 -3.89 -1.78
CA LEU A 103 -10.02 -4.49 -0.68
C LEU A 103 -9.21 -5.65 -0.11
N SER A 104 -8.44 -5.37 0.94
CA SER A 104 -7.61 -6.34 1.66
C SER A 104 -8.45 -7.40 2.37
N LEU A 105 -7.84 -8.50 2.82
CA LEU A 105 -8.56 -9.50 3.61
C LEU A 105 -9.05 -8.92 4.94
N GLU A 106 -8.24 -8.05 5.55
CA GLU A 106 -8.59 -7.31 6.77
C GLU A 106 -9.81 -6.42 6.55
N ASP A 107 -9.85 -5.68 5.44
CA ASP A 107 -11.01 -4.85 5.08
C ASP A 107 -12.24 -5.74 4.81
N GLN A 108 -12.08 -6.85 4.10
CA GLN A 108 -13.18 -7.80 3.83
C GLN A 108 -13.78 -8.38 5.12
N MET A 109 -12.94 -8.72 6.10
CA MET A 109 -13.39 -9.19 7.42
C MET A 109 -14.09 -8.08 8.20
N ALA A 110 -13.60 -6.83 8.12
CA ALA A 110 -14.19 -5.68 8.79
C ALA A 110 -15.59 -5.32 8.26
N LEU A 111 -15.91 -5.70 7.01
CA LEU A 111 -17.25 -5.52 6.44
C LEU A 111 -18.33 -6.40 7.09
N GLY A 112 -17.96 -7.40 7.90
CA GLY A 112 -18.91 -8.21 8.68
C GLY A 112 -19.66 -9.27 7.87
N TYR A 113 -19.28 -9.51 6.62
CA TYR A 113 -19.86 -10.59 5.80
C TYR A 113 -19.37 -11.96 6.26
N ARG A 114 -20.26 -12.96 6.27
CA ARG A 114 -19.92 -14.35 6.63
C ARG A 114 -19.42 -15.19 5.45
N ILE A 115 -19.29 -14.61 4.26
CA ILE A 115 -18.91 -15.35 3.05
C ILE A 115 -17.54 -16.02 3.19
N LEU A 116 -16.59 -15.37 3.86
CA LEU A 116 -15.25 -15.92 4.14
C LEU A 116 -15.27 -17.14 5.08
N GLN A 117 -16.38 -17.39 5.78
CA GLN A 117 -16.56 -18.59 6.62
C GLN A 117 -17.06 -19.79 5.82
N HIS A 118 -17.64 -19.55 4.64
CA HIS A 118 -18.29 -20.57 3.82
C HIS A 118 -17.57 -20.84 2.50
N VAL A 119 -16.79 -19.89 1.99
CA VAL A 119 -16.04 -20.03 0.74
C VAL A 119 -14.58 -20.35 1.05
N PRO A 120 -14.05 -21.50 0.56
CA PRO A 120 -12.64 -21.80 0.72
C PRO A 120 -11.78 -20.82 -0.10
N TYR A 121 -10.69 -20.36 0.51
CA TYR A 121 -9.65 -19.61 -0.19
C TYR A 121 -9.08 -20.42 -1.38
N ASN A 122 -8.55 -19.74 -2.41
CA ASN A 122 -8.07 -20.35 -3.66
C ASN A 122 -9.14 -21.04 -4.54
N SER A 123 -10.43 -20.71 -4.40
CA SER A 123 -11.48 -21.23 -5.29
C SER A 123 -11.49 -20.53 -6.66
N TYR A 124 -10.34 -20.54 -7.36
CA TYR A 124 -10.21 -20.01 -8.73
C TYR A 124 -10.73 -21.03 -9.75
N THR A 125 -12.05 -21.13 -9.89
CA THR A 125 -12.62 -21.86 -11.02
C THR A 125 -12.48 -21.00 -12.26
N ARG A 126 -11.58 -21.39 -13.18
CA ARG A 126 -11.50 -20.78 -14.52
C ARG A 126 -12.52 -21.51 -15.39
N SER A 127 -13.58 -20.82 -15.79
CA SER A 127 -14.50 -21.26 -16.85
C SER A 127 -14.02 -20.73 -18.20
#